data_AF-A0AAW2Y6Q3-F1
#
_entry.id   AF-A0AAW2Y6Q3-F1
#
_cell.length_a   1.000
_cell.length_b   1.000
_cell.length_c   1.000
_cell.angle_alpha   90.00
_cell.angle_beta   90.00
_cell.angle_gamma   90.00
#
_symmetry.space_group_name_H-M   'P 1'
#
loop_
_entity.id
_entity.type
_entity.pdbx_description
1 polymer ?
#
loop_
_entity_poly.entity_id
_entity_poly.type
_entity_poly.pdbx_seq_one_letter_code
_entity_poly.pdbx_strand_id
1 'polypeptide(L)'
;MALLFAVSACFQFNDPDWYLWIPLYVTASAVNLVNWEIPQDSRTRKTGRFGFWVGVLLFVKVSIQGFVDGREGFWWMDMRYRVVREKFGSGLVVISMFLYLDTSSNSDHPTRLRLAKYGMPILVGVAYGLSFVFFGFQHKEMRY
;
A
#
# COMPACT_ATOMS: atom_id res chain seq x y z
N MET A 1 -4.64 -4.71 7.70
CA MET A 1 -3.66 -4.24 6.70
C MET A 1 -2.35 -5.00 6.77
N ALA A 2 -1.75 -5.20 7.96
CA ALA A 2 -0.45 -5.85 8.07
C ALA A 2 -0.33 -7.20 7.33
N LEU A 3 -1.30 -8.10 7.53
CA LEU A 3 -1.30 -9.40 6.87
C LEU A 3 -1.33 -9.29 5.33
N LEU A 4 -2.12 -8.37 4.78
CA LEU A 4 -2.14 -8.09 3.34
C LEU A 4 -0.77 -7.66 2.83
N PHE A 5 -0.07 -6.78 3.55
CA PHE A 5 1.27 -6.35 3.16
C PHE A 5 2.30 -7.47 3.30
N ALA A 6 2.21 -8.30 4.35
CA ALA A 6 3.07 -9.47 4.48
C ALA A 6 2.89 -10.45 3.31
N VAL A 7 1.65 -10.73 2.93
CA VAL A 7 1.32 -11.58 1.78
C VAL A 7 1.81 -10.96 0.46
N SER A 8 1.64 -9.64 0.27
CA SER A 8 2.18 -8.94 -0.91
C SER A 8 3.70 -9.05 -1.00
N ALA A 9 4.42 -8.95 0.12
CA ALA A 9 5.87 -9.10 0.16
C ALA A 9 6.31 -10.50 -0.28
N CYS A 10 5.57 -11.55 0.11
CA CYS A 10 5.85 -12.91 -0.32
C CYS A 10 5.70 -13.07 -1.83
N PHE A 11 4.67 -12.48 -2.43
CA PHE A 11 4.44 -12.59 -3.88
C PHE A 11 5.48 -11.83 -4.72
N GLN A 12 6.09 -10.77 -4.17
CA GLN A 12 7.11 -9.98 -4.86
C GLN A 12 8.50 -10.58 -4.82
N PHE A 13 8.70 -11.69 -4.13
CA PHE A 13 10.01 -12.36 -4.09
C PHE A 13 10.47 -12.84 -5.47
N ASN A 14 9.53 -13.10 -6.38
CA ASN A 14 9.81 -13.57 -7.73
C ASN A 14 9.99 -12.42 -8.74
N ASP A 15 9.92 -11.16 -8.30
CA ASP A 15 10.01 -10.00 -9.19
C ASP A 15 11.46 -9.51 -9.33
N PRO A 16 11.88 -9.01 -10.51
CA PRO A 16 13.22 -8.47 -10.73
C PRO A 16 13.57 -7.28 -9.82
N ASP A 17 12.55 -6.57 -9.32
CA ASP A 17 12.70 -5.42 -8.43
C ASP A 17 12.35 -5.73 -6.95
N TRP A 18 12.41 -7.01 -6.56
CA TRP A 18 12.06 -7.47 -5.21
C TRP A 18 12.74 -6.67 -4.09
N TYR A 19 13.97 -6.20 -4.33
CA TYR A 19 14.78 -5.43 -3.38
C TYR A 19 14.19 -4.07 -2.99
N LEU A 20 13.32 -3.48 -3.81
CA LEU A 20 12.60 -2.24 -3.47
C LEU A 20 11.25 -2.52 -2.83
N TRP A 21 10.56 -3.55 -3.32
CA TRP A 21 9.21 -3.88 -2.91
C TRP A 21 9.16 -4.55 -1.53
N ILE A 22 10.00 -5.55 -1.29
CA ILE A 22 10.00 -6.28 -0.02
C ILE A 22 10.24 -5.33 1.18
N PRO A 23 11.26 -4.44 1.18
CA PRO A 23 11.42 -3.50 2.27
C PRO A 23 10.21 -2.58 2.46
N LEU A 24 9.56 -2.13 1.39
CA LEU A 24 8.35 -1.29 1.48
C LEU A 24 7.20 -2.04 2.18
N TYR A 25 6.86 -3.26 1.74
CA TYR A 25 5.73 -3.97 2.32
C TYR A 25 6.03 -4.54 3.70
N VAL A 26 7.27 -4.97 3.97
CA VAL A 26 7.67 -5.43 5.29
C VAL A 26 7.62 -4.27 6.30
N THR A 27 8.15 -3.09 5.94
CA THR A 27 8.05 -1.91 6.82
C THR A 27 6.60 -1.48 7.02
N ALA A 28 5.79 -1.48 5.96
CA ALA A 28 4.36 -1.20 6.06
C ALA A 28 3.62 -2.20 6.94
N SER A 29 3.95 -3.48 6.85
CA SER A 29 3.39 -4.54 7.70
C SER A 29 3.75 -4.33 9.16
N ALA A 30 5.04 -4.11 9.46
CA ALA A 30 5.52 -3.88 10.81
C ALA A 30 4.87 -2.65 11.46
N VAL A 31 4.78 -1.52 10.74
CA VAL A 31 4.11 -0.31 11.26
C VAL A 31 2.63 -0.57 11.53
N ASN A 32 1.94 -1.31 10.67
CA ASN A 32 0.52 -1.63 10.87
C ASN A 32 0.26 -2.65 11.99
N LEU A 33 1.22 -3.53 12.32
CA LEU A 33 1.14 -4.42 13.50
C LEU A 33 1.33 -3.62 14.79
N VAL A 34 2.35 -2.77 14.83
CA VAL A 34 2.71 -2.00 16.03
C VAL A 34 1.64 -0.95 16.36
N ASN A 35 0.89 -0.48 15.37
CA ASN A 35 -0.23 0.44 15.57
C ASN A 35 -1.35 -0.11 16.48
N TRP A 36 -1.43 -1.43 16.68
CA TRP A 36 -2.46 -2.06 17.52
C TRP A 36 -2.13 -2.04 19.02
N GLU A 37 -0.84 -2.05 19.40
CA GLU A 37 -0.46 -2.42 20.78
C GLU A 37 0.28 -1.34 21.58
N ILE A 38 0.95 -0.37 20.94
CA ILE A 38 1.93 0.48 21.64
C ILE A 38 1.62 1.98 21.45
N PRO A 39 1.63 2.81 22.52
CA PRO A 39 1.56 4.25 22.38
C PRO A 39 2.71 4.74 21.48
N GLN A 40 2.38 5.63 20.54
CA GLN A 40 3.21 5.97 19.39
C GLN A 40 4.61 6.47 19.79
N ASP A 41 5.61 5.60 19.64
CA ASP A 41 7.01 5.97 19.82
C ASP A 41 7.51 6.82 18.63
N SER A 42 8.39 7.77 18.93
CA SER A 42 9.11 8.59 17.95
C SER A 42 9.79 7.75 16.85
N ARG A 43 10.20 6.52 17.16
CA ARG A 43 10.84 5.58 16.22
C ARG A 43 9.85 5.03 15.20
N THR A 44 8.68 4.57 15.62
CA THR A 44 7.66 4.02 14.70
C THR A 44 7.11 5.11 13.78
N ARG A 45 7.00 6.33 14.28
CA ARG A 45 6.64 7.51 13.46
C ARG A 45 7.69 7.83 12.39
N LYS A 46 8.98 7.73 12.70
CA LYS A 46 10.07 7.87 11.71
C LYS A 46 10.00 6.76 10.66
N THR A 47 9.77 5.51 11.08
CA THR A 47 9.59 4.37 10.17
C THR A 47 8.36 4.55 9.27
N GLY A 48 7.24 5.02 9.81
CA GLY A 48 6.04 5.31 9.02
C GLY A 48 6.26 6.42 7.99
N ARG A 49 7.00 7.48 8.34
CA ARG A 49 7.43 8.52 7.38
C ARG A 49 8.36 7.96 6.29
N PHE A 50 9.30 7.11 6.66
CA PHE A 50 10.19 6.45 5.71
C PHE A 50 9.38 5.59 4.73
N GLY A 51 8.50 4.71 5.24
CA GLY A 51 7.62 3.88 4.42
C GLY A 51 6.69 4.70 3.53
N PHE A 52 6.18 5.84 4.00
CA PHE A 52 5.40 6.77 3.19
C PHE A 52 6.20 7.30 2.00
N TRP A 53 7.40 7.84 2.24
CA TRP A 53 8.23 8.40 1.17
C TRP A 53 8.70 7.34 0.18
N VAL A 54 9.12 6.17 0.64
CA VAL A 54 9.48 5.05 -0.24
C VAL A 54 8.26 4.61 -1.06
N GLY A 55 7.07 4.55 -0.45
CA GLY A 55 5.82 4.24 -1.15
C GLY A 55 5.50 5.23 -2.25
N VAL A 56 5.65 6.54 -1.99
CA VAL A 56 5.45 7.60 -2.99
C VAL A 56 6.47 7.48 -4.12
N LEU A 57 7.75 7.24 -3.81
CA LEU A 57 8.80 7.07 -4.82
C LEU A 57 8.50 5.88 -5.75
N LEU A 58 8.09 4.73 -5.20
CA LEU A 58 7.72 3.58 -6.01
C LEU A 58 6.44 3.81 -6.81
N PHE A 59 5.47 4.52 -6.24
CA PHE A 59 4.26 4.90 -6.97
C PHE A 59 4.59 5.78 -8.20
N VAL A 60 5.50 6.73 -8.05
CA VAL A 60 5.98 7.57 -9.16
C VAL A 60 6.76 6.73 -10.17
N LYS A 61 7.69 5.88 -9.72
CA LYS A 61 8.45 4.96 -10.60
C LYS A 61 7.51 4.15 -11.49
N VAL A 62 6.54 3.46 -10.89
CA VAL A 62 5.60 2.59 -11.61
C VAL A 62 4.70 3.41 -12.54
N SER A 63 4.33 4.63 -12.14
CA SER A 63 3.56 5.52 -13.02
C SER A 63 4.36 5.95 -14.26
N ILE A 64 5.65 6.25 -14.10
CA ILE A 64 6.54 6.56 -15.22
C ILE A 64 6.73 5.32 -16.10
N GLN A 65 6.93 4.14 -15.51
CA GLN A 65 7.07 2.90 -16.27
C GLN A 65 5.83 2.59 -17.11
N GLY A 66 4.63 2.74 -16.55
CA GLY A 66 3.38 2.59 -17.29
C GLY A 66 3.24 3.58 -18.46
N PHE A 67 3.78 4.79 -18.30
CA PHE A 67 3.81 5.80 -19.36
C PHE A 67 4.82 5.47 -20.46
N VAL A 68 6.03 5.02 -20.08
CA VAL A 68 7.12 4.66 -21.03
C VAL A 68 6.79 3.41 -21.84
N ASP A 69 6.16 2.41 -21.22
CA ASP A 69 5.76 1.18 -21.90
C ASP A 69 4.59 1.39 -22.89
N GLY A 70 4.06 2.63 -23.00
CA GLY A 70 3.05 3.05 -23.96
C GLY A 70 1.71 2.32 -23.84
N ARG A 71 1.54 1.52 -22.77
CA ARG A 71 0.45 0.55 -22.65
C ARG A 71 -0.70 1.01 -21.79
N GLU A 72 -0.55 2.04 -20.95
CA GLU A 72 -1.62 2.53 -20.10
C GLU A 72 -1.53 4.04 -19.85
N GLY A 73 -2.53 4.80 -20.30
CA GLY A 73 -2.72 6.18 -19.84
C GLY A 73 -3.00 6.22 -18.34
N PHE A 74 -2.86 7.38 -17.69
CA PHE A 74 -3.02 7.56 -16.23
C PHE A 74 -4.30 6.94 -15.63
N TRP A 75 -5.34 6.78 -16.46
CA TRP A 75 -6.68 6.28 -16.12
C TRP A 75 -6.94 4.81 -16.48
N TRP A 76 -6.10 4.18 -17.30
CA TRP A 76 -6.24 2.75 -17.58
C TRP A 76 -5.72 2.00 -16.34
N MET A 77 -6.55 1.10 -15.83
CA MET A 77 -6.27 0.28 -14.64
C MET A 77 -6.59 -1.17 -14.96
N ASP A 78 -5.97 -1.70 -16.02
CA ASP A 78 -6.14 -3.11 -16.33
C ASP A 78 -5.24 -3.94 -15.43
N MET A 79 -5.84 -4.44 -14.34
CA MET A 79 -5.17 -5.18 -13.28
C MET A 79 -4.56 -6.52 -13.74
N ARG A 80 -4.79 -6.93 -15.00
CA ARG A 80 -4.09 -8.03 -15.66
C ARG A 80 -2.60 -7.74 -15.81
N TYR A 81 -2.22 -6.46 -15.93
CA TYR A 81 -0.83 -6.07 -16.02
C TYR A 81 -0.19 -5.88 -14.65
N ARG A 82 1.06 -6.30 -14.56
CA ARG A 82 1.86 -6.20 -13.33
C ARG A 82 2.03 -4.75 -12.84
N VAL A 83 2.26 -3.81 -13.77
CA VAL A 83 2.47 -2.38 -13.48
C VAL A 83 1.28 -1.79 -12.72
N VAL A 84 0.05 -2.16 -13.08
CA VAL A 84 -1.17 -1.68 -12.40
C VAL A 84 -1.26 -2.23 -10.98
N ARG A 85 -0.95 -3.51 -10.78
CA ARG A 85 -0.94 -4.14 -9.44
C ARG A 85 0.11 -3.52 -8.53
N GLU A 86 1.29 -3.22 -9.06
CA GLU A 86 2.37 -2.54 -8.32
C GLU A 86 1.99 -1.09 -7.96
N LYS A 87 1.34 -0.36 -8.88
CA LYS A 87 0.80 0.99 -8.63
C LYS A 87 -0.28 0.96 -7.56
N PHE A 88 -1.15 -0.04 -7.61
CA PHE A 88 -2.21 -0.23 -6.63
C PHE A 88 -1.65 -0.60 -5.25
N GLY A 89 -0.70 -1.53 -5.19
CA GLY A 89 -0.07 -1.97 -3.94
C GLY A 89 0.75 -0.86 -3.26
N SER A 90 1.57 -0.11 -4.01
CA SER A 90 2.26 1.08 -3.49
C SER A 90 1.27 2.15 -3.03
N GLY A 91 0.19 2.38 -3.78
CA GLY A 91 -0.87 3.32 -3.40
C GLY A 91 -1.53 2.95 -2.06
N LEU A 92 -1.85 1.66 -1.85
CA LEU A 92 -2.38 1.17 -0.57
C LEU A 92 -1.38 1.39 0.58
N VAL A 93 -0.09 1.17 0.35
CA VAL A 93 0.94 1.45 1.36
C VAL A 93 0.96 2.95 1.71
N VAL A 94 0.97 3.83 0.70
CA VAL A 94 0.96 5.29 0.90
C VAL A 94 -0.24 5.73 1.71
N ILE A 95 -1.45 5.29 1.35
CA ILE A 95 -2.69 5.65 2.07
C ILE A 95 -2.65 5.09 3.49
N SER A 96 -2.16 3.86 3.68
CA SER A 96 -2.05 3.27 5.02
C SER A 96 -1.07 4.04 5.92
N MET A 97 0.10 4.42 5.40
CA MET A 97 1.09 5.19 6.15
C MET A 97 0.61 6.62 6.40
N PHE A 98 -0.14 7.21 5.46
CA PHE A 98 -0.77 8.50 5.64
C PHE A 98 -1.77 8.47 6.80
N LEU A 99 -2.70 7.52 6.80
CA LEU A 99 -3.68 7.35 7.88
C LEU A 99 -3.00 7.07 9.23
N TYR A 100 -1.94 6.25 9.23
CA TYR A 100 -1.13 6.02 10.42
C TYR A 100 -0.51 7.32 10.97
N LEU A 101 0.13 8.13 10.11
CA LEU A 101 0.73 9.40 10.52
C LEU A 101 -0.33 10.44 10.92
N ASP A 102 -1.53 10.37 10.33
CA ASP A 102 -2.65 11.24 10.67
C ASP A 102 -3.21 10.92 12.07
N THR A 103 -3.40 9.62 12.37
CA THR A 103 -3.80 9.16 13.72
C THR A 103 -2.76 9.49 14.80
N SER A 104 -1.48 9.49 14.43
CA SER A 104 -0.35 9.90 15.29
C SER A 104 -0.37 11.40 15.61
N SER A 105 -0.86 12.21 14.67
CA SER A 105 -0.87 13.66 14.79
C SER A 105 -2.06 14.09 15.63
N ASN A 106 -1.84 14.19 16.95
CA ASN A 106 -2.81 14.68 17.94
C ASN A 106 -3.32 16.08 17.58
N SER A 107 -4.36 16.14 16.75
CA SER A 107 -4.92 17.39 16.22
C SER A 107 -6.44 17.30 16.31
N ASP A 108 -7.03 18.21 17.07
CA ASP A 108 -8.46 18.27 17.43
C ASP A 108 -9.40 18.56 16.25
N HIS A 109 -8.96 18.39 15.01
CA HIS A 109 -9.80 18.61 13.85
C HIS A 109 -10.84 17.48 13.69
N PRO A 110 -12.14 17.79 13.67
CA PRO A 110 -13.22 16.79 13.67
C PRO A 110 -13.21 15.92 12.40
N THR A 111 -12.71 16.45 11.29
CA THR A 111 -12.57 15.73 10.01
C THR A 111 -11.47 14.66 10.07
N ARG A 112 -10.33 14.97 10.72
CA ARG A 112 -9.23 14.02 10.94
C ARG A 112 -9.64 12.91 11.89
N LEU A 113 -10.40 13.22 12.94
CA LEU A 113 -10.88 12.23 13.89
C LEU A 113 -11.77 11.18 13.22
N ARG A 114 -12.65 11.58 12.29
CA ARG A 114 -13.45 10.62 11.50
C ARG A 114 -12.60 9.80 10.54
N LEU A 115 -11.63 10.44 9.88
CA LEU A 115 -10.74 9.77 8.94
C LEU A 115 -9.83 8.74 9.65
N ALA A 116 -9.31 9.09 10.82
CA ALA A 116 -8.59 8.20 11.72
C ALA A 116 -9.45 7.00 12.16
N LYS A 117 -10.70 7.25 12.56
CA LYS A 117 -11.60 6.23 13.10
C LYS A 117 -12.14 5.25 12.06
N TYR A 118 -12.49 5.74 10.87
CA TYR A 118 -13.13 4.93 9.82
C TYR A 118 -12.22 4.63 8.63
N GLY A 119 -11.19 5.45 8.38
CA GLY A 119 -10.35 5.31 7.19
C GLY A 119 -9.60 3.99 7.16
N MET A 120 -9.05 3.55 8.29
CA MET A 120 -8.29 2.30 8.38
C MET A 120 -9.14 1.05 8.17
N PRO A 121 -10.30 0.86 8.83
CA PRO A 121 -11.17 -0.28 8.54
C PRO A 121 -11.77 -0.25 7.12
N ILE A 122 -12.11 0.93 6.59
CA ILE A 122 -12.56 1.06 5.19
C ILE A 122 -11.45 0.62 4.24
N LEU A 123 -10.21 1.08 4.46
CA LEU A 123 -9.06 0.71 3.64
C LEU A 123 -8.82 -0.81 3.67
N VAL A 124 -8.96 -1.44 4.83
CA VAL A 124 -8.90 -2.90 4.98
C VAL A 124 -9.99 -3.59 4.17
N GLY A 125 -11.23 -3.13 4.28
CA GLY A 125 -12.37 -3.70 3.55
C GLY A 125 -12.20 -3.59 2.04
N VAL A 126 -11.78 -2.44 1.54
CA VAL A 126 -11.50 -2.21 0.12
C VAL A 126 -10.35 -3.09 -0.36
N ALA A 127 -9.25 -3.16 0.39
CA ALA A 127 -8.08 -3.94 0.01
C ALA A 127 -8.38 -5.46 -0.04
N TYR A 128 -9.05 -6.00 0.97
CA TYR A 128 -9.47 -7.41 0.97
C TYR A 128 -10.52 -7.70 -0.10
N GLY A 129 -11.50 -6.82 -0.27
CA GLY A 129 -12.53 -6.97 -1.30
C GLY A 129 -11.93 -7.03 -2.70
N LEU A 130 -10.96 -6.15 -2.98
CA LEU A 130 -10.22 -6.19 -4.23
C LEU A 130 -9.40 -7.47 -4.36
N SER A 131 -8.60 -7.85 -3.37
CA SER A 131 -7.86 -9.12 -3.39
C SER A 131 -8.76 -10.33 -3.65
N PHE A 132 -9.94 -10.38 -3.03
CA PHE A 132 -10.92 -11.45 -3.21
C PHE A 132 -11.49 -11.48 -4.63
N VAL A 133 -11.87 -10.32 -5.18
CA VAL A 133 -12.39 -10.22 -6.56
C VAL A 133 -11.32 -10.67 -7.56
N PHE A 134 -10.06 -10.29 -7.37
CA PHE A 134 -8.97 -10.70 -8.27
C PHE A 134 -8.69 -12.20 -8.23
N PHE A 135 -8.56 -12.76 -7.03
CA PHE A 135 -8.25 -14.18 -6.86
C PHE A 135 -9.43 -15.07 -7.26
N GLY A 136 -10.66 -14.61 -7.01
CA GLY A 136 -11.88 -15.35 -7.32
C GLY A 136 -12.28 -15.31 -8.80
N PHE A 137 -12.11 -14.17 -9.48
CA PHE A 137 -12.66 -13.97 -10.84
C PHE A 137 -11.61 -13.82 -11.94
N GLN A 138 -10.45 -13.21 -11.65
CA GLN A 138 -9.48 -12.84 -12.70
C GLN A 138 -8.23 -13.71 -12.74
N HIS A 139 -8.11 -14.72 -11.86
CA HIS A 139 -6.90 -15.56 -11.78
C HIS A 139 -6.54 -16.25 -13.10
N LYS A 140 -7.52 -16.59 -13.96
CA LYS A 140 -7.30 -17.27 -15.24
C LYS A 140 -6.81 -16.36 -16.38
N GLU A 141 -6.90 -15.04 -16.23
CA GLU A 141 -6.53 -14.07 -17.29
C GLU A 141 -5.24 -13.30 -16.99
N MET A 142 -4.56 -13.62 -15.88
CA MET A 142 -3.35 -12.91 -15.48
C MET A 142 -2.20 -13.24 -16.42
N ARG A 143 -1.60 -12.20 -17.02
CA ARG A 143 -0.36 -12.31 -17.79
C ARG A 143 0.80 -11.92 -16.88
N TYR A 144 1.84 -12.76 -16.88
CA TYR A 144 3.09 -12.56 -16.14
C TYR A 144 4.05 -11.68 -16.93
#